data_AF-A0A835QFD2-F1
#
_entry.id   AF-A0A835QFD2-F1
#
_cell.length_a   1.000
_cell.length_b   1.000
_cell.length_c   1.000
_cell.angle_alpha   90.00
_cell.angle_beta   90.00
_cell.angle_gamma   90.00
#
_symmetry.space_group_name_H-M   'P 1'
#
loop_
_entity.id
_entity.type
_entity.pdbx_description
1 polymer ?
#
loop_
_entity_poly.entity_id
_entity_poly.type
_entity_poly.pdbx_seq_one_letter_code
_entity_poly.pdbx_strand_id
1 'polypeptide(L)'
;MGGIKEKSGGLGRALIRKHSQMVQQSKEKGLALRLQQRKVIESVTDISDIDAAVEQAEEAALLYSSENPGPILRIDPDRGVIRTEERKRLQKEEAALHANNLRVPRRPTWHSKMSAEELDVAEKQAFLSWRRSLASLEENENLVLTPFEKNLDIWRQLWRVLERSDLLVMVVLMPGILCFTTVLILRHMHGR
;
A
#
# COMPACT_ATOMS: atom_id res chain seq x y z
N MET A 1 -71.53 5.76 29.44
CA MET A 1 -70.06 5.88 29.34
C MET A 1 -69.47 4.55 28.90
N GLY A 2 -69.07 4.41 27.64
CA GLY A 2 -68.37 3.22 27.12
C GLY A 2 -66.94 3.61 26.74
N GLY A 3 -65.98 3.34 27.61
CA GLY A 3 -64.56 3.66 27.40
C GLY A 3 -63.89 2.67 26.45
N ILE A 4 -63.19 3.22 25.47
CA ILE A 4 -62.38 2.52 24.45
C ILE A 4 -61.19 1.82 25.13
N LYS A 5 -61.05 0.51 24.97
CA LYS A 5 -59.81 -0.24 25.30
C LYS A 5 -59.10 -0.63 24.01
N GLU A 6 -58.07 0.13 23.65
CA GLU A 6 -57.18 -0.20 22.53
C GLU A 6 -56.35 -1.46 22.82
N LYS A 7 -56.30 -2.37 21.84
CA LYS A 7 -55.52 -3.62 21.88
C LYS A 7 -54.06 -3.35 21.51
N SER A 8 -53.22 -2.97 22.49
CA SER A 8 -51.76 -2.77 22.31
C SER A 8 -50.92 -4.08 22.37
N GLY A 9 -51.50 -5.24 22.05
CA GLY A 9 -50.87 -6.56 22.30
C GLY A 9 -50.07 -7.20 21.15
N GLY A 10 -50.08 -6.63 19.94
CA GLY A 10 -49.49 -7.26 18.75
C GLY A 10 -48.05 -6.83 18.42
N LEU A 11 -47.77 -5.53 18.60
CA LEU A 11 -46.53 -4.89 18.16
C LEU A 11 -45.31 -5.37 18.95
N GLY A 12 -45.42 -5.50 20.28
CA GLY A 12 -44.32 -5.99 21.13
C GLY A 12 -43.90 -7.42 20.78
N ARG A 13 -44.87 -8.31 20.50
CA ARG A 13 -44.60 -9.69 20.10
C ARG A 13 -43.99 -9.80 18.69
N ALA A 14 -44.33 -8.88 17.79
CA ALA A 14 -43.74 -8.79 16.46
C ALA A 14 -42.28 -8.31 16.53
N LEU A 15 -42.01 -7.32 17.38
CA LEU A 15 -40.65 -6.80 17.60
C LEU A 15 -39.72 -7.87 18.18
N ILE A 16 -40.19 -8.62 19.19
CA ILE A 16 -39.41 -9.69 19.83
C ILE A 16 -39.11 -10.82 18.84
N ARG A 17 -40.07 -11.19 17.98
CA ARG A 17 -39.85 -12.18 16.92
C ARG A 17 -38.83 -11.71 15.89
N LYS A 18 -38.94 -10.46 15.43
CA LYS A 18 -37.96 -9.87 14.49
C LYS A 18 -36.55 -9.82 15.09
N HIS A 19 -36.43 -9.45 16.37
CA HIS A 19 -35.15 -9.43 17.06
C HIS A 19 -34.57 -10.84 17.22
N SER A 20 -35.38 -11.82 17.63
CA SER A 20 -34.95 -13.21 17.78
C SER A 20 -34.49 -13.81 16.45
N GLN A 21 -35.20 -13.51 15.36
CA GLN A 21 -34.84 -13.95 14.01
C GLN A 21 -33.53 -13.30 13.52
N MET A 22 -33.34 -12.02 13.83
CA MET A 22 -32.12 -11.29 13.47
C MET A 22 -30.90 -11.80 14.26
N VAL A 23 -31.06 -12.14 15.54
CA VAL A 23 -30.03 -12.78 16.37
C VAL A 23 -29.67 -14.17 15.82
N GLN A 24 -30.66 -14.94 15.41
CA GLN A 24 -30.44 -16.27 14.82
C GLN A 24 -29.65 -16.18 13.50
N GLN A 25 -30.04 -15.26 12.61
CA GLN A 25 -29.31 -15.01 11.36
C GLN A 25 -27.87 -14.54 11.60
N SER A 26 -27.63 -13.74 12.64
CA SER A 26 -26.28 -13.30 13.03
C SER A 26 -25.43 -14.48 13.51
N LYS A 27 -25.99 -15.38 14.32
CA LYS A 27 -25.30 -16.59 14.78
C LYS A 27 -24.97 -17.54 13.62
N GLU A 28 -25.92 -17.75 12.70
CA GLU A 28 -25.72 -18.60 11.52
C GLU A 28 -24.64 -18.03 10.58
N LYS A 29 -24.65 -16.71 10.34
CA LYS A 29 -23.58 -16.04 9.58
C LYS A 29 -22.23 -16.12 10.28
N GLY A 30 -22.19 -15.98 11.60
CA GLY A 30 -20.96 -16.11 12.39
C GLY A 30 -20.38 -17.54 12.36
N LEU A 31 -21.24 -18.57 12.37
CA LEU A 31 -20.83 -19.96 12.22
C LEU A 31 -20.33 -20.25 10.80
N ALA A 32 -21.00 -19.73 9.77
CA ALA A 32 -20.55 -19.86 8.38
C ALA A 32 -19.19 -19.21 8.15
N LEU A 33 -18.96 -18.01 8.70
CA LEU A 33 -17.66 -17.33 8.61
C LEU A 33 -16.55 -18.11 9.33
N ARG A 34 -16.86 -18.67 10.51
CA ARG A 34 -15.91 -19.50 11.27
C ARG A 34 -15.57 -20.81 10.53
N LEU A 35 -16.55 -21.44 9.89
CA LEU A 35 -16.33 -22.65 9.09
C LEU A 35 -15.47 -22.34 7.86
N GLN A 36 -15.70 -21.20 7.18
CA GLN A 36 -14.83 -20.75 6.10
C GLN A 36 -13.41 -20.42 6.59
N GLN A 37 -13.25 -19.73 7.72
CA GLN A 37 -11.92 -19.49 8.31
C GLN A 37 -11.20 -20.79 8.69
N ARG A 38 -11.92 -21.82 9.18
CA ARG A 38 -11.31 -23.11 9.52
C ARG A 38 -10.83 -23.88 8.29
N LYS A 39 -11.55 -23.77 7.17
CA LYS A 39 -11.15 -24.37 5.87
C LYS A 39 -9.93 -23.66 5.26
N VAL A 40 -9.76 -22.36 5.53
CA VAL A 40 -8.61 -21.55 5.06
C VAL A 40 -7.33 -21.82 5.87
N ILE A 41 -7.42 -22.37 7.10
CA ILE A 41 -6.27 -22.62 7.98
C ILE A 41 -6.03 -24.13 8.19
N GLU A 42 -6.32 -24.95 7.19
CA GLU A 42 -5.92 -26.36 7.22
C GLU A 42 -4.45 -26.49 6.83
N SER A 43 -3.56 -26.74 7.81
CA SER A 43 -2.14 -26.95 7.55
C SER A 43 -1.94 -28.33 6.91
N VAL A 44 -1.68 -28.36 5.61
CA VAL A 44 -1.25 -29.58 4.91
C VAL A 44 0.26 -29.71 5.12
N THR A 45 0.69 -30.60 6.02
CA THR A 45 2.12 -30.79 6.35
C THR A 45 2.80 -31.96 5.64
N ASP A 46 2.08 -32.75 4.85
CA ASP A 46 2.65 -33.83 4.04
C ASP A 46 2.24 -33.65 2.58
N ILE A 47 3.19 -33.19 1.76
CA ILE A 47 3.04 -33.10 0.29
C ILE A 47 3.98 -34.15 -0.29
N SER A 48 3.46 -35.30 -0.72
CA SER A 48 4.26 -36.33 -1.41
C SER A 48 4.45 -36.00 -2.89
N ASP A 49 3.48 -35.33 -3.52
CA ASP A 49 3.49 -34.97 -4.94
C ASP A 49 3.13 -33.50 -5.17
N ILE A 50 4.04 -32.78 -5.83
CA ILE A 50 3.95 -31.33 -6.06
C ILE A 50 2.78 -30.99 -6.99
N ASP A 51 2.55 -31.81 -8.02
CA ASP A 51 1.50 -31.56 -9.02
C ASP A 51 0.10 -31.61 -8.40
N ALA A 52 -0.13 -32.55 -7.46
CA ALA A 52 -1.39 -32.65 -6.73
C ALA A 52 -1.65 -31.43 -5.83
N ALA A 53 -0.59 -30.85 -5.25
CA ALA A 53 -0.71 -29.63 -4.45
C ALA A 53 -1.03 -28.39 -5.30
N VAL A 54 -0.46 -28.31 -6.51
CA VAL A 54 -0.76 -27.23 -7.47
C VAL A 54 -2.21 -27.34 -7.95
N GLU A 55 -2.65 -28.53 -8.34
CA GLU A 55 -4.03 -28.78 -8.78
C GLU A 55 -5.05 -28.43 -7.68
N GLN A 56 -4.79 -28.85 -6.43
CA GLN A 56 -5.65 -28.51 -5.29
C GLN A 56 -5.70 -27.01 -5.00
N ALA A 57 -4.58 -26.29 -5.17
CA ALA A 57 -4.54 -24.84 -4.98
C ALA A 57 -5.33 -24.10 -6.06
N GLU A 58 -5.25 -24.55 -7.32
CA GLU A 58 -6.02 -24.01 -8.44
C GLU A 58 -7.52 -24.24 -8.26
N GLU A 59 -7.94 -25.46 -7.88
CA GLU A 59 -9.34 -25.77 -7.58
C GLU A 59 -9.89 -24.91 -6.43
N ALA A 60 -9.10 -24.72 -5.38
CA ALA A 60 -9.48 -23.88 -4.25
C ALA A 60 -9.66 -22.40 -4.67
N ALA A 61 -8.79 -21.89 -5.55
CA ALA A 61 -8.90 -20.54 -6.09
C ALA A 61 -10.17 -20.36 -6.94
N LEU A 62 -10.51 -21.35 -7.77
CA LEU A 62 -11.72 -21.35 -8.59
C LEU A 62 -12.99 -21.37 -7.73
N LEU A 63 -13.04 -22.24 -6.70
CA LEU A 63 -14.16 -22.30 -5.76
C LEU A 63 -14.36 -20.99 -5.01
N TYR A 64 -13.28 -20.38 -4.52
CA TYR A 64 -13.34 -19.07 -3.85
C TYR A 64 -13.86 -17.97 -4.78
N SER A 65 -13.39 -17.93 -6.02
CA SER A 65 -13.85 -16.95 -7.02
C SER A 65 -15.32 -17.13 -7.40
N SER A 66 -15.86 -18.36 -7.34
CA SER A 66 -17.27 -18.65 -7.58
C SER A 66 -18.16 -18.25 -6.41
N GLU A 67 -17.72 -18.47 -5.17
CA GLU A 67 -18.49 -18.15 -3.96
C GLU A 67 -18.46 -16.65 -3.62
N ASN A 68 -17.43 -15.92 -4.08
CA ASN A 68 -17.28 -14.49 -3.84
C ASN A 68 -17.12 -13.72 -5.16
N PRO A 69 -18.20 -13.59 -5.96
CA PRO A 69 -18.13 -12.85 -7.22
C PRO A 69 -17.84 -11.38 -6.92
N GLY A 70 -16.63 -10.93 -7.26
CA GLY A 70 -16.27 -9.52 -7.21
C GLY A 70 -17.19 -8.68 -8.11
N PRO A 71 -17.29 -7.36 -7.89
CA PRO A 71 -18.02 -6.50 -8.81
C PRO A 71 -17.45 -6.68 -10.22
N ILE A 72 -18.30 -7.04 -11.19
CA ILE A 72 -17.91 -7.24 -12.59
C ILE A 72 -17.53 -5.88 -13.17
N LEU A 73 -16.26 -5.52 -13.04
CA LEU A 73 -15.64 -4.47 -13.83
C LEU A 73 -15.30 -5.09 -15.18
N ARG A 74 -16.06 -4.75 -16.23
CA ARG A 74 -15.67 -5.04 -17.62
C ARG A 74 -14.39 -4.27 -17.93
N ILE A 75 -13.24 -4.88 -17.71
CA ILE A 75 -11.96 -4.36 -18.15
C ILE A 75 -11.73 -4.92 -19.55
N ASP A 76 -12.01 -4.12 -20.57
CA ASP A 76 -11.58 -4.42 -21.94
C ASP A 76 -10.03 -4.38 -21.96
N PRO A 77 -9.34 -5.52 -22.14
CA PRO A 77 -7.88 -5.56 -22.03
C PRO A 77 -7.19 -4.70 -23.10
N ASP A 78 -7.79 -4.56 -24.27
CA ASP A 78 -7.20 -3.86 -25.42
C ASP A 78 -7.24 -2.33 -25.31
N ARG A 79 -8.24 -1.76 -24.61
CA ARG A 79 -8.32 -0.31 -24.31
C ARG A 79 -7.55 0.08 -23.05
N GLY A 80 -7.34 -0.86 -22.12
CA GLY A 80 -6.64 -0.61 -20.86
C GLY A 80 -5.12 -0.55 -21.00
N VAL A 81 -4.54 -1.40 -21.86
CA VAL A 81 -3.08 -1.54 -22.01
C VAL A 81 -2.45 -0.32 -22.70
N ILE A 82 -3.05 0.20 -23.78
CA ILE A 82 -2.54 1.40 -24.47
C ILE A 82 -2.60 2.63 -23.55
N ARG A 83 -3.69 2.80 -22.80
CA ARG A 83 -3.87 3.91 -21.85
C ARG A 83 -2.93 3.84 -20.65
N THR A 84 -2.54 2.63 -20.21
CA THR A 84 -1.58 2.47 -19.11
C THR A 84 -0.15 2.70 -19.59
N GLU A 85 0.23 2.27 -20.79
CA GLU A 85 1.56 2.55 -21.34
C GLU A 85 1.75 4.03 -21.70
N GLU A 86 0.75 4.69 -22.30
CA GLU A 86 0.81 6.14 -22.52
C GLU A 86 0.87 6.92 -21.21
N ARG A 87 0.07 6.54 -20.19
CA ARG A 87 0.17 7.16 -18.85
C ARG A 87 1.53 6.96 -18.22
N LYS A 88 2.12 5.77 -18.30
CA LYS A 88 3.48 5.50 -17.80
C LYS A 88 4.52 6.35 -18.52
N ARG A 89 4.39 6.51 -19.84
CA ARG A 89 5.29 7.37 -20.64
C ARG A 89 5.19 8.83 -20.24
N LEU A 90 3.97 9.39 -20.17
CA LEU A 90 3.74 10.76 -19.71
C LEU A 90 4.28 10.98 -18.30
N GLN A 91 4.01 10.05 -17.38
CA GLN A 91 4.54 10.12 -16.01
C GLN A 91 6.07 10.07 -15.98
N LYS A 92 6.70 9.28 -16.86
CA LYS A 92 8.16 9.22 -16.98
C LYS A 92 8.74 10.50 -17.56
N GLU A 93 8.08 11.11 -18.54
CA GLU A 93 8.47 12.38 -19.15
C GLU A 93 8.35 13.54 -18.14
N GLU A 94 7.22 13.64 -17.44
CA GLU A 94 7.01 14.61 -16.34
C GLU A 94 8.04 14.40 -15.21
N ALA A 95 8.28 13.15 -14.79
CA ALA A 95 9.31 12.84 -13.80
C ALA A 95 10.73 13.19 -14.30
N ALA A 96 11.00 13.10 -15.60
CA ALA A 96 12.27 13.49 -16.19
C ALA A 96 12.45 15.02 -16.18
N LEU A 97 11.39 15.79 -16.45
CA LEU A 97 11.40 17.25 -16.33
C LEU A 97 11.66 17.69 -14.88
N HIS A 98 11.03 17.02 -13.93
CA HIS A 98 11.17 17.30 -12.49
C HIS A 98 12.29 16.51 -11.80
N ALA A 99 13.17 15.86 -12.58
CA ALA A 99 14.19 14.94 -12.05
C ALA A 99 15.21 15.58 -11.10
N ASN A 100 15.40 16.91 -11.17
CA ASN A 100 16.28 17.62 -10.25
C ASN A 100 15.65 17.77 -8.85
N ASN A 101 14.33 17.97 -8.79
CA ASN A 101 13.58 18.16 -7.54
C ASN A 101 13.24 16.81 -6.87
N LEU A 102 13.17 15.73 -7.66
CA LEU A 102 12.92 14.37 -7.14
C LEU A 102 14.15 13.71 -6.50
N ARG A 103 15.35 14.30 -6.58
CA ARG A 103 16.56 13.66 -6.05
C ARG A 103 16.48 13.49 -4.53
N VAL A 104 17.08 12.42 -4.02
CA VAL A 104 17.27 12.22 -2.57
C VAL A 104 18.14 13.34 -1.97
N PRO A 105 17.89 13.76 -0.72
CA PRO A 105 18.58 14.88 -0.10
C PRO A 105 20.07 14.55 0.03
N ARG A 106 20.92 15.48 -0.38
CA ARG A 106 22.37 15.39 -0.21
C ARG A 106 22.72 15.80 1.22
N ARG A 107 23.71 15.11 1.80
CA ARG A 107 24.29 15.59 3.05
C ARG A 107 25.03 16.91 2.78
N PRO A 108 24.81 17.96 3.58
CA PRO A 108 25.64 19.16 3.54
C PRO A 108 27.12 18.81 3.79
N THR A 109 28.02 19.60 3.20
CA THR A 109 29.45 19.47 3.47
C THR A 109 29.73 19.72 4.94
N TRP A 110 30.39 18.78 5.61
CA TRP A 110 30.82 18.93 6.99
C TRP A 110 32.34 19.06 7.06
N HIS A 111 32.84 19.80 8.03
CA HIS A 111 34.28 19.93 8.29
C HIS A 111 34.59 19.63 9.75
N SER A 112 35.79 19.12 10.04
CA SER A 112 36.20 18.74 11.41
C SER A 112 36.17 19.91 12.42
N LYS A 113 36.16 21.16 11.94
CA LYS A 113 36.08 22.36 12.79
C LYS A 113 34.64 22.77 13.16
N MET A 114 33.62 22.09 12.62
CA MET A 114 32.20 22.45 12.79
C MET A 114 31.73 21.94 14.15
N SER A 115 30.85 22.70 14.83
CA SER A 115 30.18 22.15 16.01
C SER A 115 29.12 21.13 15.62
N ALA A 116 28.78 20.23 16.55
CA ALA A 116 27.73 19.25 16.33
C ALA A 116 26.37 19.92 16.09
N GLU A 117 26.11 21.03 16.78
CA GLU A 117 24.88 21.82 16.68
C GLU A 117 24.79 22.52 15.32
N GLU A 118 25.89 23.10 14.84
CA GLU A 118 25.93 23.78 13.56
C GLU A 118 25.67 22.79 12.41
N LEU A 119 26.26 21.59 12.49
CA LEU A 119 26.02 20.52 11.52
C LEU A 119 24.58 20.01 11.57
N ASP A 120 24.02 19.83 12.77
CA ASP A 120 22.62 19.43 12.95
C ASP A 120 21.65 20.44 12.34
N VAL A 121 21.89 21.75 12.53
CA VAL A 121 21.10 22.81 11.91
C VAL A 121 21.20 22.77 10.39
N ALA A 122 22.41 22.64 9.84
CA ALA A 122 22.62 22.55 8.40
C ALA A 122 21.91 21.33 7.78
N GLU A 123 22.04 20.15 8.41
CA GLU A 123 21.36 18.91 7.98
C GLU A 123 19.83 19.06 8.02
N LYS A 124 19.29 19.64 9.10
CA LYS A 124 17.86 19.93 9.23
C LYS A 124 17.37 20.90 8.16
N GLN A 125 18.11 21.97 7.88
CA GLN A 125 17.75 22.95 6.87
C GLN A 125 17.74 22.34 5.46
N ALA A 126 18.78 21.57 5.11
CA ALA A 126 18.85 20.87 3.82
C ALA A 126 17.70 19.88 3.66
N PHE A 127 17.37 19.13 4.71
CA PHE A 127 16.25 18.20 4.71
C PHE A 127 14.90 18.89 4.56
N LEU A 128 14.69 20.02 5.25
CA LEU A 128 13.47 20.82 5.12
C LEU A 128 13.32 21.43 3.73
N SER A 129 14.41 21.94 3.15
CA SER A 129 14.42 22.46 1.78
C SER A 129 14.01 21.37 0.79
N TRP A 130 14.60 20.18 0.90
CA TRP A 130 14.23 19.02 0.09
C TRP A 130 12.75 18.64 0.24
N ARG A 131 12.22 18.60 1.49
CA ARG A 131 10.80 18.32 1.73
C ARG A 131 9.87 19.35 1.08
N ARG A 132 10.25 20.63 1.07
CA ARG A 132 9.48 21.68 0.40
C ARG A 132 9.48 21.48 -1.12
N SER A 133 10.62 21.11 -1.70
CA SER A 133 10.71 20.77 -3.12
C SER A 133 9.80 19.60 -3.48
N LEU A 134 9.70 18.58 -2.62
CA LEU A 134 8.75 17.48 -2.82
C LEU A 134 7.29 17.91 -2.68
N ALA A 135 6.95 18.71 -1.68
CA ALA A 135 5.59 19.20 -1.49
C ALA A 135 5.12 20.04 -2.69
N SER A 136 5.98 20.89 -3.25
CA SER A 136 5.70 21.65 -4.47
C SER A 136 5.50 20.75 -5.70
N LEU A 137 6.07 19.55 -5.71
CA LEU A 137 5.82 18.57 -6.77
C LEU A 137 4.51 17.83 -6.59
N GLU A 138 4.07 17.62 -5.34
CA GLU A 138 2.80 16.96 -5.00
C GLU A 138 1.58 17.76 -5.48
N GLU A 139 1.71 19.08 -5.58
CA GLU A 139 0.68 19.96 -6.16
C GLU A 139 0.44 19.69 -7.66
N ASN A 140 1.36 19.02 -8.36
CA ASN A 140 1.15 18.62 -9.76
C ASN A 140 0.37 17.30 -9.81
N GLU A 141 -0.91 17.36 -10.18
CA GLU A 141 -1.82 16.19 -10.26
C GLU A 141 -1.32 15.05 -11.17
N ASN A 142 -0.36 15.33 -12.06
CA ASN A 142 0.20 14.36 -13.00
C ASN A 142 1.33 13.50 -12.40
N LEU A 143 1.85 13.85 -11.23
CA LEU A 143 3.00 13.18 -10.63
C LEU A 143 2.60 12.46 -9.33
N VAL A 144 2.66 11.13 -9.36
CA VAL A 144 2.48 10.33 -8.14
C VAL A 144 3.82 10.19 -7.44
N LEU A 145 4.00 10.92 -6.34
CA LEU A 145 5.18 10.79 -5.50
C LEU A 145 5.15 9.45 -4.77
N THR A 146 6.27 8.72 -4.82
CA THR A 146 6.43 7.55 -3.97
C THR A 146 6.47 7.99 -2.51
N PRO A 147 5.78 7.30 -1.59
CA PRO A 147 5.91 7.57 -0.17
C PRO A 147 7.38 7.61 0.25
N PHE A 148 7.74 8.58 1.08
CA PHE A 148 9.12 8.81 1.50
C PHE A 148 9.22 8.93 3.02
N GLU A 149 10.40 8.59 3.54
CA GLU A 149 10.70 8.66 4.96
C GLU A 149 10.77 10.10 5.46
N LYS A 150 10.03 10.40 6.54
CA LYS A 150 9.94 11.75 7.12
C LYS A 150 10.97 11.97 8.24
N ASN A 151 11.53 10.90 8.79
CA ASN A 151 12.52 10.97 9.87
C ASN A 151 13.93 11.27 9.33
N LEU A 152 14.51 12.40 9.75
CA LEU A 152 15.88 12.80 9.40
C LEU A 152 16.93 11.78 9.83
N ASP A 153 16.73 11.07 10.94
CA ASP A 153 17.74 10.13 11.45
C ASP A 153 17.92 8.91 10.54
N ILE A 154 16.88 8.51 9.81
CA ILE A 154 17.00 7.45 8.80
C ILE A 154 17.81 7.96 7.60
N TRP A 155 17.61 9.22 7.20
CA TRP A 155 18.44 9.84 6.16
C TRP A 155 19.90 9.99 6.58
N ARG A 156 20.17 10.28 7.86
CA ARG A 156 21.53 10.28 8.41
C ARG A 156 22.18 8.91 8.34
N GLN A 157 21.43 7.84 8.60
CA GLN A 157 21.94 6.47 8.43
C GLN A 157 22.32 6.22 6.98
N LEU A 158 21.45 6.58 6.02
CA LEU A 158 21.77 6.47 4.60
C LEU A 158 23.04 7.25 4.25
N TRP A 159 23.17 8.51 4.67
CA TRP A 159 24.37 9.31 4.37
C TRP A 159 25.65 8.67 4.93
N ARG A 160 25.62 8.15 6.17
CA ARG A 160 26.76 7.44 6.76
C ARG A 160 27.14 6.18 5.98
N VAL A 161 26.14 5.44 5.46
CA VAL A 161 26.39 4.26 4.61
C VAL A 161 26.99 4.68 3.28
N LEU A 162 26.42 5.70 2.63
CA LEU A 162 26.90 6.20 1.33
C LEU A 162 28.34 6.75 1.38
N GLU A 163 28.72 7.38 2.49
CA GLU A 163 30.07 7.91 2.68
C GLU A 163 31.13 6.82 2.90
N ARG A 164 30.74 5.69 3.49
CA ARG A 164 31.65 4.60 3.87
C ARG A 164 31.70 3.46 2.87
N SER A 165 30.79 3.44 1.88
CA SER A 165 30.64 2.32 0.96
C SER A 165 31.24 2.65 -0.40
N ASP A 166 32.13 1.77 -0.87
CA ASP A 166 32.65 1.81 -2.24
C ASP A 166 31.64 1.21 -3.25
N LEU A 167 30.85 0.23 -2.80
CA LEU A 167 29.84 -0.46 -3.59
C LEU A 167 28.49 -0.42 -2.88
N LEU A 168 27.43 -0.16 -3.64
CA LEU A 168 26.05 -0.19 -3.16
C LEU A 168 25.24 -1.17 -4.01
N VAL A 169 24.65 -2.15 -3.34
CA VAL A 169 23.75 -3.12 -3.98
C VAL A 169 22.33 -2.74 -3.63
N MET A 170 21.49 -2.57 -4.65
CA MET A 170 20.09 -2.25 -4.47
C MET A 170 19.23 -3.45 -4.84
N VAL A 171 18.48 -3.98 -3.87
CA VAL A 171 17.59 -5.13 -4.10
C VAL A 171 16.24 -4.60 -4.60
N VAL A 172 15.85 -4.97 -5.82
CA VAL A 172 14.54 -4.66 -6.41
C VAL A 172 13.66 -5.89 -6.30
N LEU A 173 12.54 -5.78 -5.57
CA LEU A 173 11.43 -6.72 -5.68
C LEU A 173 10.46 -6.18 -6.74
N MET A 174 10.34 -6.87 -7.88
CA MET A 174 9.27 -6.58 -8.86
C MET A 174 7.97 -7.16 -8.33
N PRO A 175 7.01 -6.29 -7.98
CA PRO A 175 5.87 -6.10 -8.88
C PRO A 175 5.44 -4.63 -8.97
N GLY A 176 5.35 -4.11 -10.21
CA GLY A 176 4.45 -3.01 -10.63
C GLY A 176 4.59 -1.59 -10.06
N ILE A 177 5.05 -1.38 -8.83
CA ILE A 177 4.94 -0.10 -8.11
C ILE A 177 6.29 0.47 -7.65
N LEU A 178 7.36 -0.34 -7.59
CA LEU A 178 8.63 0.05 -6.95
C LEU A 178 9.69 0.64 -7.90
N CYS A 179 9.33 1.02 -9.14
CA CYS A 179 10.31 1.45 -10.14
C CYS A 179 10.88 2.87 -9.89
N PHE A 180 10.28 3.68 -9.01
CA PHE A 180 10.62 5.10 -8.89
C PHE A 180 11.72 5.41 -7.86
N THR A 181 11.74 4.76 -6.70
CA THR A 181 12.75 5.01 -5.65
C THR A 181 14.17 4.65 -6.10
N THR A 182 14.29 3.61 -6.92
CA THR A 182 15.55 3.14 -7.52
C THR A 182 16.26 4.21 -8.34
N VAL A 183 15.52 4.94 -9.18
CA VAL A 183 16.09 5.93 -10.10
C VAL A 183 16.70 7.10 -9.33
N LEU A 184 16.10 7.49 -8.20
CA LEU A 184 16.52 8.67 -7.43
C LEU A 184 17.84 8.43 -6.70
N ILE A 185 18.07 7.23 -6.17
CA ILE A 185 19.31 6.85 -5.50
C ILE A 185 20.44 6.63 -6.52
N LEU A 186 20.17 6.00 -7.66
CA LEU A 186 21.17 5.80 -8.72
C LEU A 186 21.67 7.13 -9.30
N ARG A 187 20.76 8.10 -9.52
CA ARG A 187 21.12 9.43 -10.01
C ARG A 187 21.90 10.26 -8.98
N HIS A 188 21.68 10.01 -7.69
CA HIS A 188 22.52 10.55 -6.63
C HIS A 188 23.94 9.95 -6.68
N MET A 189 24.10 8.69 -7.06
CA MET A 189 25.44 8.09 -7.14
C MET A 189 26.26 8.56 -8.35
N HIS A 190 25.62 8.78 -9.51
CA HIS A 190 26.29 9.23 -10.74
C HIS A 190 26.66 10.72 -10.78
N GLY A 191 26.19 11.53 -9.83
CA GLY A 191 26.52 12.95 -9.73
C GLY A 191 27.58 13.26 -8.68
N ARG A 192 28.50 12.33 -8.41
CA ARG A 192 29.73 12.57 -7.64
C ARG A 192 30.81 13.12 -8.55
#